data_AF-A0A6N7BF23-F1
#
_entry.id   AF-A0A6N7BF23-F1
#
_cell.length_a   1.000
_cell.length_b   1.000
_cell.length_c   1.000
_cell.angle_alpha   90.00
_cell.angle_beta   90.00
_cell.angle_gamma   90.00
#
_symmetry.space_group_name_H-M   'P 1'
#
loop_
_entity.id
_entity.type
_entity.pdbx_description
1 polymer ?
#
loop_
_entity_poly.entity_id
_entity_poly.type
_entity_poly.pdbx_seq_one_letter_code
_entity_poly.pdbx_strand_id
1 'polypeptide(L)' 'MMFYMVHEVPNKNSLFSEIARLLNPNGKVLLVEPPIHVSKAAFEETLQIARNCGLKVISRPKMFPDKVAVLSI' A
#
# COMPACT_ATOMS: atom_id res chain seq x y z
N MET A 1 -7.43 4.84 4.77
CA MET A 1 -7.19 3.37 4.82
C MET A 1 -7.56 2.81 3.46
N MET A 2 -6.78 1.87 2.93
CA MET A 2 -7.08 1.15 1.69
C MET A 2 -7.17 -0.33 2.04
N PHE A 3 -8.34 -0.92 1.84
CA PHE A 3 -8.64 -2.29 2.26
C PHE A 3 -9.19 -3.06 1.06
N TYR A 4 -8.46 -4.08 0.62
CA TYR A 4 -8.86 -5.01 -0.44
C TYR A 4 -9.28 -4.33 -1.75
N MET A 5 -8.67 -3.19 -2.08
CA MET A 5 -9.02 -2.45 -3.29
C MET A 5 -7.84 -2.11 -4.18
N VAL A 6 -6.60 -2.10 -3.67
CA VAL A 6 -5.46 -1.64 -4.48
C VAL A 6 -5.12 -2.65 -5.57
N HIS A 7 -5.30 -3.95 -5.34
CA HIS A 7 -5.15 -4.98 -6.36
C HIS A 7 -6.10 -4.77 -7.56
N GLU A 8 -7.30 -4.26 -7.31
CA GLU A 8 -8.30 -3.94 -8.34
C GLU A 8 -8.00 -2.66 -9.13
N VAL A 9 -7.12 -1.79 -8.62
CA VAL A 9 -6.75 -0.54 -9.29
C VAL A 9 -5.78 -0.84 -10.46
N PRO A 10 -6.15 -0.52 -11.71
CA PRO A 10 -5.28 -0.79 -12.86
C PRO A 10 -4.00 0.06 -12.86
N ASN A 11 -4.12 1.34 -12.48
CA ASN A 11 -2.99 2.26 -12.41
C ASN A 11 -2.62 2.62 -10.97
N LYS A 12 -1.88 1.71 -10.34
CA LYS A 12 -1.38 1.87 -8.96
C LYS A 12 -0.41 3.06 -8.82
N ASN A 13 0.37 3.39 -9.87
CA ASN A 13 1.27 4.55 -9.86
C ASN A 13 0.50 5.85 -9.66
N SER A 14 -0.59 6.07 -10.41
CA SER A 14 -1.41 7.27 -10.26
C SER A 14 -2.03 7.37 -8.86
N LEU A 15 -2.57 6.26 -8.35
CA LEU A 15 -3.13 6.19 -6.99
C LEU A 15 -2.09 6.60 -5.95
N PHE A 16 -0.91 5.97 -5.94
CA PHE A 16 0.10 6.23 -4.92
C PHE A 16 0.73 7.62 -5.06
N SER A 17 0.87 8.14 -6.27
CA SER A 17 1.35 9.52 -6.51
C SER A 17 0.38 10.55 -5.96
N GLU A 18 -0.93 10.32 -6.14
CA GLU A 18 -1.97 11.21 -5.60
C GLU A 18 -2.02 11.13 -4.06
N ILE A 19 -1.92 9.93 -3.50
CA ILE A 19 -1.82 9.74 -2.04
C ILE A 19 -0.60 10.48 -1.49
N ALA A 20 0.58 10.30 -2.08
CA ALA A 20 1.81 10.97 -1.63
C ALA A 20 1.66 12.50 -1.64
N ARG A 21 0.98 13.06 -2.65
CA ARG A 21 0.72 14.50 -2.77
C ARG A 21 -0.28 15.02 -1.73
N LEU A 22 -1.30 14.24 -1.39
CA LEU A 22 -2.39 14.66 -0.50
C LEU A 22 -2.16 14.30 0.97
N LEU A 23 -1.22 13.41 1.26
CA LEU A 23 -0.95 12.94 2.62
C LEU A 23 -0.28 14.06 3.43
N ASN A 24 -0.85 14.37 4.61
CA ASN A 24 -0.23 15.29 5.56
C ASN A 24 1.17 14.77 5.97
N PRO A 25 2.12 15.65 6.37
CA PRO A 25 3.49 15.25 6.75
C PRO A 25 3.61 14.14 7.81
N ASN A 26 2.63 14.03 8.72
CA ASN A 26 2.55 12.98 9.74
C ASN A 26 1.45 11.93 9.47
N GLY A 27 0.83 12.02 8.29
CA GLY A 27 -0.23 11.13 7.85
C GLY A 27 0.28 9.71 7.63
N LYS A 28 -0.60 8.74 7.89
CA LYS A 28 -0.30 7.32 7.67
C LYS A 28 -1.41 6.69 6.87
N VAL A 29 -1.04 5.79 5.97
CA VAL A 29 -1.98 4.99 5.19
C VAL A 29 -1.78 3.53 5.54
N LEU A 30 -2.84 2.91 6.08
CA LEU A 30 -2.92 1.47 6.21
C LEU A 30 -3.33 0.87 4.86
N LEU A 31 -2.50 -0.02 4.32
CA LEU A 31 -2.76 -0.82 3.13
C LEU A 31 -2.95 -2.28 3.56
N VAL A 32 -4.11 -2.85 3.24
CA VAL A 32 -4.48 -4.24 3.55
C VAL A 32 -4.91 -4.94 2.27
N GLU A 33 -4.33 -6.12 2.01
CA GLU A 33 -4.65 -6.95 0.84
C GLU A 33 -4.96 -8.41 1.19
N PRO A 34 -5.88 -9.06 0.45
CA PRO A 34 -6.37 -10.38 0.80
C PRO A 34 -5.29 -11.47 0.61
N PRO A 35 -5.30 -12.52 1.45
CA PRO A 35 -4.30 -13.60 1.42
C PRO A 35 -4.25 -14.37 0.10
N ILE A 36 -5.42 -14.67 -0.48
CA ILE A 36 -5.59 -15.62 -1.58
C ILE A 36 -5.56 -14.91 -2.95
N HIS A 37 -6.22 -13.75 -3.08
CA HIS A 37 -6.30 -13.02 -4.36
C HIS A 37 -5.01 -12.28 -4.70
N VAL A 38 -4.22 -11.88 -3.70
CA VAL A 38 -2.95 -11.18 -3.91
C VAL A 38 -1.82 -12.09 -3.46
N SER A 39 -0.85 -12.41 -4.31
CA SER A 39 0.31 -13.20 -3.89
C SER A 39 1.27 -12.35 -3.04
N LYS A 40 2.20 -12.98 -2.30
CA LYS A 40 3.24 -12.22 -1.56
C LYS A 40 4.07 -11.35 -2.51
N ALA A 41 4.45 -11.90 -3.67
CA ALA A 41 5.21 -11.17 -4.68
C ALA A 41 4.43 -9.97 -5.25
N ALA A 42 3.15 -10.15 -5.59
CA ALA A 42 2.29 -9.06 -6.08
C ALA A 42 2.11 -7.95 -5.04
N PHE A 43 2.04 -8.31 -3.76
CA PHE A 43 2.02 -7.33 -2.68
C PHE A 43 3.35 -6.56 -2.57
N GLU A 44 4.50 -7.23 -2.66
CA GLU A 44 5.80 -6.56 -2.66
C GLU A 44 5.98 -5.63 -3.87
N GLU A 45 5.49 -6.03 -5.05
CA GLU A 45 5.45 -5.17 -6.24
C GLU A 45 4.61 -3.91 -5.99
N THR A 46 3.43 -4.08 -5.39
CA THR A 46 2.56 -2.96 -4.98
C THR A 46 3.29 -2.01 -4.02
N LEU A 47 4.02 -2.54 -3.04
CA LEU A 47 4.84 -1.73 -2.14
C LEU A 47 6.01 -1.04 -2.86
N GLN A 48 6.59 -1.68 -3.87
CA GLN A 48 7.64 -1.07 -4.66
C GLN A 48 7.12 0.10 -5.50
N ILE A 49 5.92 -0.02 -6.09
CA ILE A 49 5.25 1.09 -6.77
C ILE A 49 5.02 2.24 -5.79
N ALA A 50 4.49 1.95 -4.60
CA ALA A 50 4.30 2.98 -3.56
C ALA A 50 5.62 3.70 -3.19
N ARG A 51 6.73 2.95 -3.07
CA ARG A 51 8.07 3.52 -2.83
C ARG A 51 8.53 4.44 -3.95
N ASN A 52 8.32 4.03 -5.20
CA ASN A 52 8.69 4.85 -6.36
C ASN A 52 7.89 6.15 -6.43
N CYS A 53 6.66 6.16 -5.88
CA CYS A 53 5.82 7.36 -5.74
C CYS A 53 6.17 8.24 -4.51
N GLY A 54 7.23 7.92 -3.78
CA GLY A 54 7.70 8.71 -2.63
C GLY A 54 7.14 8.30 -1.27
N LEU A 55 6.32 7.23 -1.20
CA LEU A 55 5.86 6.69 0.09
C LEU A 55 6.90 5.74 0.69
N LYS A 56 6.90 5.60 2.01
CA LYS A 56 7.79 4.70 2.76
C LYS A 56 6.97 3.68 3.53
N VAL A 57 7.43 2.43 3.55
CA VAL A 57 6.85 1.39 4.41
C VAL A 57 7.45 1.54 5.81
N ILE A 58 6.66 2.03 6.76
CA ILE A 58 7.11 2.29 8.14
C ILE A 58 6.78 1.15 9.11
N SER A 59 5.84 0.26 8.76
CA SER A 59 5.50 -0.91 9.57
C SER A 59 4.82 -2.00 8.74
N ARG A 60 4.92 -3.23 9.21
CA ARG A 60 4.23 -4.43 8.69
C ARG A 60 3.55 -5.15 9.85
N PRO A 61 2.40 -4.65 10.33
CA PRO A 61 1.71 -5.24 11.45
C PRO A 61 1.26 -6.67 11.11
N LYS A 62 1.26 -7.56 12.10
CA LYS A 62 0.76 -8.92 11.95
C LYS A 62 -0.77 -8.88 11.99
N MET A 63 -1.40 -9.18 10.87
CA MET A 63 -2.85 -9.36 10.75
C MET A 63 -3.05 -10.59 9.88
N PHE A 64 -2.91 -11.78 10.48
CA PHE A 64 -3.07 -13.02 9.74
C PHE A 64 -4.56 -13.24 9.42
N PRO A 65 -4.92 -13.63 8.18
CA PRO A 65 -4.05 -14.06 7.07
C PRO A 65 -3.59 -12.95 6.10
N ASP A 66 -4.03 -11.73 6.32
CA ASP A 66 -3.90 -10.60 5.41
C ASP A 66 -2.46 -10.11 5.21
N LYS A 67 -2.23 -9.43 4.08
CA LYS A 67 -0.96 -8.73 3.81
C LYS A 67 -1.14 -7.27 4.17
N VAL A 68 -0.34 -6.78 5.12
CA VAL A 68 -0.53 -5.45 5.67
C VAL A 68 0.77 -4.64 5.69
N ALA A 69 0.66 -3.38 5.30
CA ALA A 69 1.71 -2.39 5.41
C ALA A 69 1.14 -1.05 5.88
N VAL A 70 1.94 -0.31 6.66
CA VAL A 70 1.67 1.09 6.97
C VAL A 70 2.64 1.95 6.16
N LEU A 71 2.09 2.91 5.42
CA LEU A 71 2.80 3.83 4.56
C LEU A 71 2.80 5.25 5.13
N SER A 72 3.87 6.00 4.92
CA SER A 72 3.97 7.45 5.16
C SER A 72 4.68 8.13 3.99
N ILE A 73 4.75 9.47 3.98
CA ILE A 73 5.73 10.21 3.16
C ILE A 73 7.16 10.06 3.74
#